data_AF-A0A0D8Y5W9-F1
#
_entry.id   AF-A0A0D8Y5W9-F1
#
_cell.length_a   1.000
_cell.length_b   1.000
_cell.length_c   1.000
_cell.angle_alpha   90.00
_cell.angle_beta   90.00
_cell.angle_gamma   90.00
#
_symmetry.space_group_name_H-M   'P 1'
#
loop_
_entity.id
_entity.type
_entity.pdbx_description
1 polymer ?
#
loop_
_entity_poly.entity_id
_entity_poly.type
_entity_poly.pdbx_seq_one_letter_code
_entity_poly.pdbx_strand_id
1 'polypeptide(L)'
;FGNVFCVLAAHEAHGNANETFTIFGEAHRNLSKKQSDSIKNLRPLVADLLTFVNKVVPDTQLTLKKYLDVKYEYLSFCLKLKEMDDEEFEYHTLNERLYRVETGNYEYRLMLRCRQEARQRFVQMRNDVMVKIELLDQKHVRDIALHLTNLASVMKECLVECSSLLQNTENSPFEIDITQSGGELVLDNSDPVKIPSEVDYGAHNEPIKEELTTSWDHNLTNSINLIDIS
;
A
#
# COMPACT_ATOMS: atom_id res chain seq x y z
N PHE A 1 21.81 -3.66 -21.38
CA PHE A 1 22.28 -4.88 -22.08
C PHE A 1 22.10 -4.83 -23.58
N GLY A 2 20.91 -4.57 -24.15
CA GLY A 2 20.72 -4.57 -25.61
C GLY A 2 21.72 -3.72 -26.42
N ASN A 3 21.97 -2.48 -25.99
CA ASN A 3 22.99 -1.63 -26.64
C ASN A 3 24.42 -2.18 -26.54
N VAL A 4 24.76 -2.88 -25.45
CA VAL A 4 26.08 -3.47 -25.24
C VAL A 4 26.31 -4.61 -26.22
N PHE A 5 25.33 -5.51 -26.37
CA PHE A 5 25.41 -6.60 -27.33
C PHE A 5 25.46 -6.10 -28.78
N CYS A 6 24.71 -5.08 -29.16
CA CYS A 6 24.83 -4.48 -30.50
C CYS A 6 26.21 -3.84 -30.75
N VAL A 7 26.84 -3.25 -29.73
CA VAL A 7 28.20 -2.71 -29.84
C VAL A 7 29.22 -3.82 -29.98
N LEU A 8 29.09 -4.91 -29.20
CA LEU A 8 29.94 -6.11 -29.34
C LEU A 8 29.83 -6.70 -30.75
N ALA A 9 28.60 -6.87 -31.25
CA ALA A 9 28.37 -7.33 -32.62
C ALA A 9 29.09 -6.46 -33.67
N ALA A 10 29.03 -5.14 -33.54
CA ALA A 10 29.64 -4.22 -34.50
C ALA A 10 31.19 -4.28 -34.52
N HIS A 11 31.82 -4.77 -33.44
CA HIS A 11 33.29 -4.88 -33.33
C HIS A 11 33.79 -6.31 -33.51
N GLU A 12 32.90 -7.29 -33.63
CA GLU A 12 33.25 -8.70 -33.73
C GLU A 12 33.54 -9.11 -35.18
N ALA A 13 34.73 -9.68 -35.40
CA ALA A 13 35.18 -10.12 -36.72
C ALA A 13 34.68 -11.53 -37.06
N HIS A 14 34.43 -12.36 -36.04
CA HIS A 14 33.85 -13.68 -36.22
C HIS A 14 32.36 -13.58 -36.59
N GLY A 15 32.01 -13.95 -37.83
CA GLY A 15 30.64 -13.82 -38.34
C GLY A 15 29.56 -14.48 -37.46
N ASN A 16 29.85 -15.66 -36.90
CA ASN A 16 28.94 -16.37 -35.99
C ASN A 16 28.70 -15.57 -34.69
N ALA A 17 29.76 -15.12 -34.02
CA ALA A 17 29.65 -14.34 -32.79
C ALA A 17 28.97 -12.98 -33.00
N ASN A 18 29.22 -12.32 -34.14
CA ASN A 18 28.55 -11.09 -34.55
C ASN A 18 27.03 -11.28 -34.67
N GLU A 19 26.60 -12.34 -35.38
CA GLU A 19 25.20 -12.68 -35.54
C GLU A 19 24.54 -13.00 -34.19
N THR A 20 25.20 -13.80 -33.35
CA THR A 20 24.73 -14.11 -32.00
C THR A 20 24.56 -12.86 -31.15
N PHE A 21 25.55 -11.97 -31.09
CA PHE A 21 25.46 -10.72 -30.34
C PHE A 21 24.36 -9.79 -30.88
N THR A 22 24.11 -9.78 -32.19
CA THR A 22 23.01 -9.03 -32.79
C THR A 22 21.65 -9.57 -32.32
N ILE A 23 21.46 -10.89 -32.35
CA ILE A 23 20.25 -11.58 -31.89
C ILE A 23 19.99 -11.29 -30.40
N PHE A 24 21.01 -11.44 -29.55
CA PHE A 24 20.90 -11.10 -28.12
C PHE A 24 20.60 -9.61 -27.88
N GLY A 25 21.24 -8.73 -28.64
CA GLY A 25 21.03 -7.28 -28.54
C GLY A 25 19.60 -6.88 -28.86
N GLU A 26 19.04 -7.44 -29.94
CA GLU A 26 17.66 -7.23 -30.33
C GLU A 26 16.68 -7.83 -29.31
N ALA A 27 16.91 -9.06 -28.86
CA ALA A 27 16.08 -9.71 -27.84
C ALA A 27 16.01 -8.88 -26.54
N HIS A 28 17.14 -8.38 -26.05
CA HIS A 28 17.17 -7.53 -24.85
C HIS A 28 16.47 -6.16 -25.04
N ARG A 29 16.53 -5.56 -26.24
CA ARG A 29 15.77 -4.34 -26.54
C ARG A 29 14.27 -4.61 -26.56
N ASN A 30 13.86 -5.69 -27.20
CA ASN A 30 12.46 -6.11 -27.27
C ASN A 30 11.91 -6.46 -25.89
N LEU A 31 12.70 -7.16 -25.06
CA LEU A 31 12.38 -7.45 -23.67
C LEU A 31 12.09 -6.17 -22.87
N SER A 32 13.01 -5.20 -22.93
CA SER A 32 12.85 -3.93 -22.22
C SER A 32 11.63 -3.15 -22.70
N LYS A 33 11.35 -3.16 -24.00
CA LYS A 33 10.16 -2.52 -24.58
C LYS A 33 8.88 -3.16 -24.05
N LYS A 34 8.79 -4.50 -24.08
CA LYS A 34 7.62 -5.24 -23.59
C LYS A 34 7.36 -5.01 -22.12
N GLN A 35 8.39 -5.11 -21.28
CA GLN A 35 8.25 -4.82 -19.85
C GLN A 35 7.79 -3.38 -19.60
N SER A 36 8.34 -2.40 -20.34
CA SER A 36 7.90 -1.00 -20.23
C SER A 36 6.44 -0.81 -20.61
N ASP A 37 5.96 -1.50 -21.65
CA ASP A 37 4.57 -1.40 -22.09
C ASP A 37 3.61 -2.09 -21.10
N SER A 38 3.98 -3.24 -20.54
CA SER A 38 3.22 -3.90 -19.48
C SER A 38 3.08 -3.03 -18.23
N ILE A 39 4.13 -2.30 -17.83
CA ILE A 39 4.05 -1.34 -16.72
C ILE A 39 3.08 -0.19 -17.02
N LYS A 40 3.02 0.29 -18.27
CA LYS A 40 2.03 1.33 -18.66
C LYS A 40 0.60 0.82 -18.50
N ASN A 41 0.35 -0.46 -18.80
CA ASN A 41 -0.95 -1.09 -18.63
C ASN A 41 -1.38 -1.20 -17.15
N LEU A 42 -0.43 -1.15 -16.21
CA LEU A 42 -0.72 -1.13 -14.76
C LEU A 42 -0.99 0.27 -14.20
N ARG A 43 -0.72 1.35 -14.95
CA ARG A 43 -0.94 2.73 -14.45
C ARG A 43 -2.39 3.03 -14.03
N PRO A 44 -3.44 2.58 -14.76
CA PRO A 44 -4.82 2.79 -14.34
C PRO A 44 -5.12 2.15 -12.98
N LEU A 45 -4.67 0.91 -12.77
CA LEU A 45 -4.81 0.20 -11.50
C LEU A 45 -4.17 0.98 -10.34
N VAL A 46 -2.95 1.50 -10.53
CA VAL A 46 -2.29 2.32 -9.51
C VAL A 46 -3.06 3.61 -9.25
N ALA A 47 -3.58 4.28 -10.29
CA ALA A 47 -4.36 5.49 -10.15
C ALA A 47 -5.69 5.26 -9.39
N ASP A 48 -6.33 4.11 -9.60
CA ASP A 48 -7.55 3.71 -8.91
C ASP A 48 -7.28 3.42 -7.43
N LEU A 49 -6.22 2.66 -7.12
CA LEU A 49 -5.77 2.45 -5.73
C LEU A 49 -5.44 3.77 -5.03
N LEU A 50 -4.72 4.66 -5.71
CA LEU A 50 -4.36 5.97 -5.19
C LEU A 50 -5.62 6.81 -4.90
N THR A 51 -6.62 6.74 -5.79
CA THR A 51 -7.91 7.40 -5.59
C THR A 51 -8.66 6.83 -4.40
N PHE A 52 -8.67 5.51 -4.24
CA PHE A 52 -9.28 4.85 -3.10
C PHE A 52 -8.66 5.33 -1.78
N VAL A 53 -7.33 5.29 -1.67
CA VAL A 53 -6.59 5.68 -0.46
C VAL A 53 -6.68 7.19 -0.18
N ASN A 54 -6.51 8.04 -1.19
CA ASN A 54 -6.40 9.49 -0.97
C ASN A 54 -7.71 10.25 -1.03
N LYS A 55 -8.80 9.65 -1.53
CA LYS A 55 -10.10 10.32 -1.65
C LYS A 55 -11.22 9.56 -0.98
N VAL A 56 -11.39 8.28 -1.31
CA VAL A 56 -12.55 7.50 -0.86
C VAL A 56 -12.48 7.21 0.65
N VAL A 57 -11.33 6.77 1.15
CA VAL A 57 -11.14 6.52 2.59
C VAL A 57 -11.27 7.81 3.42
N PRO A 58 -10.60 8.93 3.07
CA PRO A 58 -10.74 10.21 3.79
C PRO A 58 -12.17 10.76 3.82
N ASP A 59 -12.96 10.57 2.77
CA ASP A 59 -14.37 11.00 2.74
C ASP A 59 -15.24 10.21 3.74
N THR A 60 -15.01 8.90 3.86
CA THR A 60 -15.66 8.08 4.90
C THR A 60 -15.20 8.48 6.29
N GLN A 61 -13.89 8.72 6.50
CA GLN A 61 -13.35 9.21 7.77
C GLN A 61 -13.94 10.57 8.17
N LEU A 62 -14.16 11.47 7.22
CA LEU A 62 -14.80 12.76 7.50
C LEU A 62 -16.24 12.57 8.01
N THR A 63 -16.95 11.58 7.49
CA THR A 63 -18.32 11.26 7.92
C THR A 63 -18.32 10.63 9.30
N LEU A 64 -17.35 9.74 9.57
CA LEU A 64 -17.14 9.17 10.89
C LEU A 64 -16.82 10.26 11.92
N LYS A 65 -16.01 11.26 11.56
CA LYS A 65 -15.71 12.40 12.45
C LYS A 65 -16.97 13.17 12.82
N LYS A 66 -17.82 13.50 11.84
CA LYS A 66 -19.13 14.15 12.09
C LYS A 66 -20.04 13.32 12.98
N TYR A 67 -20.05 12.00 12.81
CA TYR A 67 -20.77 11.10 13.70
C TYR A 67 -20.26 11.15 15.13
N LEU A 68 -18.94 11.15 15.33
CA LEU A 68 -18.36 11.25 16.66
C LEU A 68 -18.74 12.56 17.35
N ASP A 69 -18.72 13.68 16.63
CA ASP A 69 -19.14 14.97 17.18
C ASP A 69 -20.60 14.91 17.70
N VAL A 70 -21.52 14.37 16.90
CA VAL A 70 -22.94 14.22 17.28
C VAL A 70 -23.14 13.18 18.40
N LYS A 71 -22.35 12.09 18.41
CA LYS A 71 -22.37 11.07 19.47
C LYS A 71 -21.95 11.70 20.79
N TYR A 72 -20.84 12.44 20.81
CA TYR A 72 -20.35 13.07 22.04
C TYR A 72 -21.27 14.17 22.52
N GLU A 73 -21.89 14.93 21.63
CA GLU A 73 -22.96 15.87 21.99
C GLU A 73 -24.13 15.14 22.69
N TYR A 74 -24.67 14.08 22.10
CA TYR A 74 -25.75 13.30 22.73
C TYR A 74 -25.35 12.68 24.08
N LEU A 75 -24.14 12.12 24.17
CA LEU A 75 -23.64 11.53 25.41
C LEU A 75 -23.42 12.57 26.50
N SER A 76 -22.99 13.79 26.15
CA SER A 76 -22.85 14.88 27.12
C SER A 76 -24.18 15.23 27.80
N PHE A 77 -25.29 15.23 27.05
CA PHE A 77 -26.63 15.42 27.61
C PHE A 77 -27.05 14.26 28.51
N CYS A 78 -26.70 13.02 28.14
CA CYS A 78 -27.00 11.84 28.97
C CYS A 78 -26.24 11.89 30.29
N LEU A 79 -24.96 12.24 30.25
CA LEU A 79 -24.12 12.38 31.44
C LEU A 79 -24.66 13.48 32.36
N LYS A 80 -24.96 14.66 31.81
CA LYS A 80 -25.46 15.79 32.61
C LYS A 80 -26.83 15.49 33.26
N LEU A 81 -27.74 14.80 32.57
CA LEU A 81 -29.00 14.37 33.18
C LEU A 81 -28.78 13.38 34.30
N LYS A 82 -27.87 12.42 34.12
CA LYS A 82 -27.50 11.48 35.18
C LYS A 82 -26.92 12.19 36.40
N GLU A 83 -26.02 13.14 36.21
CA GLU A 83 -25.49 13.96 37.31
C GLU A 83 -26.59 14.71 38.07
N MET A 84 -27.61 15.22 37.36
CA MET A 84 -28.75 15.90 37.98
C MET A 84 -29.67 14.93 38.74
N ASP A 85 -29.87 13.72 38.24
CA ASP A 85 -30.64 12.66 38.91
C ASP A 85 -29.89 12.20 40.18
N ASP A 86 -28.58 11.99 40.08
CA ASP A 86 -27.72 11.56 41.20
C ASP A 86 -27.72 12.64 42.31
N GLU A 87 -27.59 13.92 41.96
CA GLU A 87 -27.69 15.02 42.93
C GLU A 87 -29.07 15.08 43.60
N GLU A 88 -30.16 14.93 42.84
CA GLU A 88 -31.52 14.92 43.43
C GLU A 88 -31.71 13.77 44.42
N PHE A 89 -31.15 12.60 44.11
CA PHE A 89 -31.16 11.44 45.00
C PHE A 89 -30.35 11.67 46.30
N GLU A 90 -29.20 12.34 46.20
CA GLU A 90 -28.38 12.69 47.37
C GLU A 90 -29.12 13.63 48.33
N TYR A 91 -29.72 14.71 47.83
CA TYR A 91 -30.52 15.63 48.65
C TYR A 91 -31.74 14.95 49.27
N HIS A 92 -32.40 14.05 48.52
CA HIS A 92 -33.51 13.26 49.03
C HIS A 92 -33.08 12.36 50.20
N THR A 93 -31.89 11.76 50.12
CA THR A 93 -31.31 10.92 51.18
C THR A 93 -30.98 11.72 52.44
N LEU A 94 -30.55 12.98 52.28
CA LEU A 94 -30.30 13.91 53.39
C LEU A 94 -31.59 14.51 53.98
N ASN A 95 -32.76 14.18 53.39
CA ASN A 95 -34.06 14.78 53.71
C ASN A 95 -34.05 16.32 53.56
N GLU A 96 -33.20 16.81 52.67
CA GLU A 96 -33.07 18.22 52.30
C GLU A 96 -33.82 18.49 51.00
N ARG A 97 -34.23 19.75 50.80
CA ARG A 97 -34.92 20.16 49.58
C ARG A 97 -33.98 20.90 48.65
N LEU A 98 -34.03 20.50 47.38
CA LEU A 98 -33.17 21.03 46.35
C LEU A 98 -33.82 22.24 45.67
N TYR A 99 -33.18 23.40 45.78
CA TYR A 99 -33.75 24.69 45.34
C TYR A 99 -34.21 24.71 43.87
N ARG A 100 -33.45 24.08 42.95
CA ARG A 100 -33.87 24.01 41.53
C ARG A 100 -35.20 23.26 41.37
N VAL A 101 -35.48 22.27 42.21
CA VAL A 101 -36.71 21.47 42.16
C VAL A 101 -37.88 22.27 42.70
N GLU A 102 -37.67 22.99 43.81
CA GLU A 102 -38.69 23.87 44.41
C GLU A 102 -39.13 25.01 43.49
N THR A 103 -38.22 25.50 42.65
CA THR A 103 -38.46 26.58 41.68
C THR A 103 -38.93 26.06 40.31
N GLY A 104 -39.27 24.77 40.22
CA GLY A 104 -39.93 24.18 39.06
C GLY A 104 -39.00 23.48 38.07
N ASN A 105 -37.73 23.25 38.40
CA ASN A 105 -36.76 22.40 37.69
C ASN A 105 -36.64 22.67 36.18
N TYR A 106 -36.57 23.94 35.79
CA TYR A 106 -36.52 24.36 34.38
C TYR A 106 -35.29 23.82 33.63
N GLU A 107 -34.12 23.82 34.27
CA GLU A 107 -32.87 23.33 33.67
C GLU A 107 -32.98 21.86 33.29
N TYR A 108 -33.50 21.01 34.19
CA TYR A 108 -33.69 19.59 33.90
C TYR A 108 -34.64 19.36 32.71
N ARG A 109 -35.76 20.09 32.66
CA ARG A 109 -36.69 20.01 31.52
C ARG A 109 -36.06 20.46 30.21
N LEU A 110 -35.22 21.49 30.25
CA LEU A 110 -34.48 21.95 29.08
C LEU A 110 -33.50 20.86 28.62
N MET A 111 -32.73 20.29 29.54
CA MET A 111 -31.77 19.21 29.26
C MET A 111 -32.44 17.96 28.68
N LEU A 112 -33.62 17.59 29.16
CA LEU A 112 -34.42 16.51 28.58
C LEU A 112 -34.77 16.77 27.11
N ARG A 113 -35.18 18.01 26.76
CA ARG A 113 -35.48 18.38 25.38
C ARG A 113 -34.22 18.36 24.51
N CYS A 114 -33.13 18.97 24.96
CA CYS A 114 -31.86 18.96 24.24
C CYS A 114 -31.34 17.54 24.01
N ARG A 115 -31.45 16.64 25.01
CA ARG A 115 -31.12 15.22 24.85
C ARG A 115 -31.96 14.57 23.76
N GLN A 116 -33.28 14.83 23.72
CA GLN A 116 -34.16 14.24 22.72
C GLN A 116 -33.82 14.70 21.29
N GLU A 117 -33.53 15.99 21.11
CA GLU A 117 -33.10 16.56 19.83
C GLU A 117 -31.72 16.01 19.41
N ALA A 118 -30.76 15.94 20.33
CA ALA A 118 -29.45 15.35 20.07
C ALA A 118 -29.55 13.85 19.73
N ARG A 119 -30.44 13.11 20.40
CA ARG A 119 -30.69 11.68 20.12
C ARG A 119 -31.16 11.46 18.69
N GLN A 120 -32.06 12.31 18.18
CA GLN A 120 -32.54 12.19 16.81
C GLN A 120 -31.40 12.36 15.80
N ARG A 121 -30.58 13.40 15.98
CA ARG A 121 -29.40 13.64 15.15
C ARG A 121 -28.39 12.49 15.24
N PHE A 122 -28.15 11.97 16.45
CA PHE A 122 -27.26 10.84 16.68
C PHE A 122 -27.72 9.58 15.94
N VAL A 123 -28.99 9.19 16.10
CA VAL A 123 -29.54 7.98 15.45
C VAL A 123 -29.49 8.11 13.94
N GLN A 124 -29.82 9.28 13.39
CA GLN A 124 -29.73 9.54 11.96
C GLN A 124 -28.29 9.37 11.46
N MET A 125 -27.33 10.07 12.07
CA MET A 125 -25.94 10.03 11.66
C MET A 125 -25.30 8.64 11.86
N ARG A 126 -25.73 7.88 12.88
CA ARG A 126 -25.34 6.49 13.09
C ARG A 126 -25.73 5.61 11.89
N ASN A 127 -26.96 5.75 11.41
CA ASN A 127 -27.44 5.01 10.25
C ASN A 127 -26.68 5.41 8.98
N ASP A 128 -26.46 6.71 8.79
CA ASP A 128 -25.70 7.24 7.64
C ASP A 128 -24.27 6.69 7.60
N VAL A 129 -23.56 6.69 8.73
CA VAL A 129 -22.20 6.13 8.83
C VAL A 129 -22.18 4.63 8.61
N MET A 130 -23.14 3.89 9.16
CA MET A 130 -23.24 2.45 8.95
C MET A 130 -23.35 2.11 7.46
N VAL A 131 -24.26 2.76 6.75
CA VAL A 131 -24.43 2.58 5.30
C VAL A 131 -23.15 2.98 4.56
N LYS A 132 -22.50 4.07 4.95
CA LYS A 132 -21.29 4.54 4.27
C LYS A 132 -20.10 3.60 4.45
N ILE A 133 -19.93 3.00 5.63
CA ILE A 133 -18.89 1.99 5.89
C ILE A 133 -19.17 0.72 5.09
N GLU A 134 -20.43 0.27 5.04
CA GLU A 134 -20.83 -0.89 4.26
C GLU A 134 -20.54 -0.68 2.75
N LEU A 135 -20.90 0.49 2.21
CA LEU A 135 -20.60 0.83 0.80
C LEU A 135 -19.09 0.91 0.52
N LEU A 136 -18.31 1.42 1.48
CA LEU A 136 -16.85 1.46 1.38
C LEU A 136 -16.28 0.03 1.30
N ASP A 137 -16.73 -0.86 2.19
CA ASP A 137 -16.26 -2.25 2.25
C ASP A 137 -16.62 -3.02 0.97
N GLN A 138 -17.87 -2.93 0.53
CA GLN A 138 -18.31 -3.55 -0.72
C GLN A 138 -17.51 -3.08 -1.93
N LYS A 139 -17.20 -1.78 -2.00
CA LYS A 139 -16.34 -1.22 -3.05
C LYS A 139 -14.93 -1.78 -2.96
N HIS A 140 -14.33 -1.75 -1.77
CA HIS A 140 -12.96 -2.20 -1.55
C HIS A 140 -12.76 -3.67 -1.95
N VAL A 141 -13.65 -4.56 -1.48
CA VAL A 141 -13.60 -6.00 -1.79
C VAL A 141 -13.71 -6.25 -3.29
N ARG A 142 -14.62 -5.55 -3.98
CA ARG A 142 -14.80 -5.69 -5.42
C ARG A 142 -13.59 -5.20 -6.21
N ASP A 143 -13.12 -4.00 -5.91
CA ASP A 143 -12.05 -3.35 -6.67
C ASP A 143 -10.71 -4.05 -6.44
N ILE A 144 -10.39 -4.50 -5.22
CA ILE A 144 -9.12 -5.17 -4.93
C ILE A 144 -9.00 -6.53 -5.63
N ALA A 145 -10.09 -7.31 -5.69
CA ALA A 145 -10.10 -8.58 -6.40
C ALA A 145 -9.84 -8.39 -7.90
N LEU A 146 -10.46 -7.35 -8.49
CA LEU A 146 -10.25 -6.98 -9.88
C LEU A 146 -8.81 -6.49 -10.12
N HIS A 147 -8.29 -5.62 -9.26
CA HIS A 147 -6.91 -5.13 -9.36
C HIS A 147 -5.90 -6.28 -9.30
N LEU A 148 -6.02 -7.20 -8.34
CA LEU A 148 -5.11 -8.34 -8.22
C LEU A 148 -5.19 -9.27 -9.43
N THR A 149 -6.40 -9.51 -9.95
CA THR A 149 -6.59 -10.33 -11.16
C THR A 149 -5.95 -9.67 -12.38
N ASN A 150 -6.15 -8.36 -12.56
CA ASN A 150 -5.56 -7.61 -13.65
C ASN A 150 -4.03 -7.57 -13.56
N LEU A 151 -3.48 -7.34 -12.36
CA LEU A 151 -2.03 -7.39 -12.13
C LEU A 151 -1.46 -8.76 -12.52
N ALA A 152 -2.06 -9.84 -12.02
CA ALA A 152 -1.63 -11.19 -12.32
C ALA A 152 -1.71 -11.51 -13.83
N SER A 153 -2.78 -11.08 -14.52
CA SER A 153 -2.91 -11.27 -15.98
C SER A 153 -1.83 -10.53 -16.74
N VAL A 154 -1.64 -9.23 -16.47
CA VAL A 154 -0.65 -8.39 -17.14
C VAL A 154 0.77 -8.93 -16.92
N MET A 155 1.09 -9.36 -15.69
CA MET A 155 2.39 -9.96 -15.38
C MET A 155 2.58 -11.31 -16.07
N LYS A 156 1.56 -12.17 -16.08
CA LYS A 156 1.60 -13.46 -16.78
C LYS A 156 1.84 -13.26 -18.28
N GLU A 157 1.09 -12.36 -18.90
CA GLU A 157 1.24 -12.02 -20.33
C GLU A 157 2.64 -11.48 -20.61
N CYS A 158 3.12 -10.55 -19.78
CA CYS A 158 4.49 -10.03 -19.89
C CYS A 158 5.52 -11.17 -19.83
N LEU A 159 5.43 -12.06 -18.85
CA LEU A 159 6.39 -13.16 -18.68
C LEU A 159 6.34 -14.16 -19.84
N VAL A 160 5.15 -14.52 -20.33
CA VAL A 160 4.99 -15.41 -21.48
C VAL A 160 5.61 -14.80 -22.73
N GLU A 161 5.38 -13.50 -22.99
CA GLU A 161 6.00 -12.79 -24.12
C GLU A 161 7.52 -12.65 -23.96
N CYS A 162 8.01 -12.40 -22.75
CA CYS A 162 9.45 -12.34 -22.48
C CYS A 162 10.11 -13.72 -22.70
N SER A 163 9.45 -14.79 -22.26
CA SER A 163 9.93 -16.16 -22.45
C SER A 163 9.98 -16.54 -23.92
N SER A 164 8.98 -16.17 -24.72
CA SER A 164 9.00 -16.47 -26.16
C SER A 164 10.09 -15.68 -26.90
N LEU A 165 10.35 -14.43 -26.51
CA LEU A 165 11.47 -13.65 -27.03
C LEU A 165 12.83 -14.29 -26.73
N LEU A 166 13.00 -14.88 -25.54
CA LEU A 166 14.24 -15.54 -25.13
C LEU A 166 14.41 -16.94 -25.74
N GLN A 167 13.34 -17.72 -25.91
CA GLN A 167 13.41 -19.03 -26.60
C GLN A 167 13.89 -18.89 -28.04
N ASN A 168 13.59 -17.77 -28.70
CA ASN A 168 14.12 -17.48 -30.04
C ASN A 168 15.65 -17.28 -30.05
N THR A 169 16.30 -17.10 -28.89
CA THR A 169 17.75 -16.91 -28.75
C THR A 169 18.52 -18.18 -28.37
N GLU A 170 17.84 -19.25 -27.91
CA GLU A 170 18.48 -20.50 -27.42
C GLU A 170 19.19 -21.32 -28.52
N ASN A 171 18.92 -21.04 -29.81
CA ASN A 171 19.45 -21.84 -30.92
C ASN A 171 20.78 -21.32 -31.50
N SER A 172 21.48 -20.38 -30.84
CA SER A 172 22.73 -19.82 -31.36
C SER A 172 23.95 -20.53 -30.74
N PRO A 173 24.68 -21.36 -31.50
CA PRO A 173 25.88 -22.02 -30.99
C PRO A 173 27.01 -21.01 -30.88
N PHE A 174 27.39 -20.65 -29.66
CA PHE A 174 28.59 -19.87 -29.38
C PHE A 174 29.84 -20.72 -29.62
N GLU A 175 30.42 -20.63 -30.81
CA GLU A 175 31.83 -20.98 -30.98
C GLU A 175 32.67 -19.71 -30.81
N ILE A 176 33.19 -19.53 -29.60
CA ILE A 176 34.25 -18.55 -29.35
C ILE A 176 35.56 -19.27 -29.66
N ASP A 177 36.11 -19.06 -30.85
CA ASP A 177 37.44 -19.57 -31.19
C ASP A 177 38.49 -18.66 -30.54
N ILE A 178 38.92 -19.05 -29.34
CA ILE A 178 39.93 -18.33 -28.54
C ILE A 178 41.31 -18.34 -29.25
N THR A 179 41.48 -19.05 -30.37
CA THR A 179 42.79 -19.23 -31.01
C THR A 179 43.24 -18.05 -31.88
N GLN A 180 42.39 -17.10 -32.24
CA GLN A 180 42.75 -16.01 -33.16
C GLN A 180 43.35 -14.75 -32.51
N SER A 181 43.59 -14.75 -31.19
CA SER A 181 44.41 -13.74 -30.49
C SER A 181 45.82 -14.25 -30.13
N GLY A 182 46.21 -15.45 -30.56
CA GLY A 182 47.53 -16.05 -30.32
C GLY A 182 48.63 -15.58 -31.27
N GLY A 183 48.71 -14.28 -31.57
CA GLY A 183 49.88 -13.69 -32.22
C GLY A 183 51.05 -13.66 -31.23
N GLU A 184 51.85 -14.72 -31.24
CA GLU A 184 53.24 -14.79 -30.76
C GLU A 184 53.56 -14.00 -29.47
N LEU A 185 53.11 -14.53 -28.32
CA LEU A 185 53.79 -14.24 -27.06
C LEU A 185 55.05 -15.09 -27.00
N VAL A 186 56.17 -14.47 -27.37
CA VAL A 186 57.53 -14.96 -27.09
C VAL A 186 57.61 -15.25 -25.58
N LEU A 187 57.75 -16.53 -25.25
CA LEU A 187 58.11 -17.00 -23.92
C LEU A 187 59.57 -16.61 -23.67
N ASP A 188 59.80 -15.56 -22.88
CA ASP A 188 61.06 -15.39 -22.18
C ASP A 188 60.94 -15.98 -20.77
N ASN A 189 61.95 -16.76 -20.40
CA ASN A 189 61.97 -17.64 -19.25
C ASN A 189 62.35 -16.92 -17.95
N SER A 190 62.06 -17.61 -16.84
CA SER A 190 62.57 -17.44 -15.47
C SER A 190 61.97 -16.33 -14.59
N ASP A 191 61.00 -16.71 -13.75
CA ASP A 191 61.23 -16.93 -12.32
C ASP A 191 59.99 -17.54 -11.61
N PRO A 192 60.15 -18.37 -10.55
CA PRO A 192 59.03 -19.10 -9.96
C PRO A 192 58.22 -18.20 -9.02
N VAL A 193 56.97 -17.92 -9.41
CA VAL A 193 55.99 -17.21 -8.56
C VAL A 193 55.64 -18.08 -7.35
N LYS A 194 56.05 -17.61 -6.17
CA LYS A 194 55.51 -18.05 -4.87
C LYS A 194 54.06 -17.61 -4.76
N ILE A 195 53.19 -18.54 -4.37
CA ILE A 195 51.81 -18.28 -3.93
C ILE A 195 51.86 -17.87 -2.45
N PRO A 196 51.30 -16.71 -2.08
CA PRO A 196 50.63 -16.59 -0.79
C PRO A 196 49.11 -16.56 -0.95
N SER A 197 48.51 -17.42 -0.13
CA SER A 197 47.13 -17.59 0.23
C SER A 197 46.47 -16.33 0.81
N GLU A 198 45.12 -16.37 0.77
CA GLU A 198 44.12 -15.54 1.49
C GLU A 198 43.58 -14.33 0.73
N VAL A 199 42.38 -14.52 0.16
CA VAL A 199 41.43 -13.42 -0.11
C VAL A 199 40.20 -13.66 0.77
N ASP A 200 39.99 -12.70 1.66
CA ASP A 200 38.91 -12.57 2.63
C ASP A 200 37.54 -12.40 1.94
N TYR A 201 36.53 -13.12 2.43
CA TYR A 201 35.15 -13.07 1.95
C TYR A 201 34.36 -11.99 2.72
N GLY A 202 34.38 -10.76 2.21
CA GLY A 202 33.52 -9.67 2.69
C GLY A 202 32.14 -9.66 2.05
N ALA A 203 31.13 -10.14 2.78
CA ALA A 203 29.72 -10.14 2.40
C ALA A 203 29.06 -8.74 2.52
N HIS A 204 28.00 -8.55 1.72
CA HIS A 204 27.04 -7.45 1.65
C HIS A 204 26.58 -6.84 2.99
N ASN A 205 26.30 -5.53 2.99
CA ASN A 205 24.95 -4.99 3.22
C ASN A 205 24.92 -3.45 3.19
N GLU A 206 24.05 -2.88 2.34
CA GLU A 206 23.50 -1.53 2.52
C GLU A 206 22.53 -1.50 3.72
N PRO A 207 22.19 -0.31 4.22
CA PRO A 207 20.77 0.04 4.11
C PRO A 207 20.54 1.49 3.65
N ILE A 208 19.81 1.61 2.54
CA ILE A 208 19.07 2.81 2.16
C ILE A 208 17.95 3.00 3.19
N LYS A 209 17.93 4.16 3.84
CA LYS A 209 16.86 4.56 4.77
C LYS A 209 15.68 5.11 3.96
N GLU A 210 14.58 4.36 3.94
CA GLU A 210 13.28 4.84 3.48
C GLU A 210 12.33 4.84 4.69
N GLU A 211 12.03 6.03 5.22
CA GLU A 211 11.03 6.21 6.28
C GLU A 211 9.63 6.03 5.68
N LEU A 212 9.16 4.79 5.60
CA LEU A 212 7.73 4.49 5.56
C LEU A 212 7.21 4.53 7.00
N THR A 213 6.68 5.68 7.43
CA THR A 213 5.91 5.76 8.67
C THR A 213 4.55 5.10 8.45
N THR A 214 4.47 3.78 8.54
CA THR A 214 3.19 3.08 8.72
C THR A 214 2.75 3.21 10.17
N SER A 215 2.29 4.40 10.55
CA SER A 215 1.46 4.57 11.74
C SER A 215 0.04 4.16 11.37
N TRP A 216 -0.23 2.85 11.34
CA TRP A 216 -1.60 2.36 11.36
C TRP A 216 -2.14 2.69 12.74
N ASP A 217 -2.95 3.75 12.79
CA ASP A 217 -3.56 4.25 14.00
C ASP A 217 -4.43 3.12 14.59
N HIS A 218 -3.91 2.43 15.60
CA HIS A 218 -4.61 1.40 16.39
C HIS A 218 -5.91 1.92 17.07
N ASN A 219 -6.25 3.19 16.86
CA ASN A 219 -7.46 3.84 17.34
C ASN A 219 -8.72 3.50 16.53
N LEU A 220 -8.61 3.04 15.27
CA LEU A 220 -9.81 2.77 14.44
C LEU A 220 -10.54 1.49 14.88
N THR A 221 -9.79 0.44 15.23
CA THR A 221 -10.34 -0.83 15.73
C THR A 221 -11.00 -0.68 17.10
N ASN A 222 -10.47 0.18 17.98
CA ASN A 222 -11.12 0.50 19.25
C ASN A 222 -12.41 1.33 19.08
N SER A 223 -12.53 2.07 17.97
CA SER A 223 -13.74 2.86 17.67
C SER A 223 -14.89 2.00 17.13
N ILE A 224 -14.56 0.90 16.44
CA ILE A 224 -15.54 -0.06 15.89
C ILE A 224 -16.08 -0.96 17.01
N ASN A 225 -15.24 -1.37 17.97
CA ASN A 225 -15.68 -2.14 19.15
C ASN A 225 -16.55 -1.35 20.14
N LEU A 226 -16.76 -0.04 19.91
CA LEU A 226 -17.65 0.81 20.71
C LEU A 226 -19.02 1.04 20.04
N ILE A 227 -19.35 0.22 19.04
CA ILE A 227 -20.67 0.15 18.39
C ILE A 227 -21.59 -0.83 19.14
N ASP A 228 -21.03 -1.76 19.93
CA ASP A 228 -21.74 -2.80 20.69
C ASP A 228 -21.80 -2.52 22.21
N ILE A 229 -22.21 -1.31 22.60
CA ILE A 229 -22.62 -1.06 23.99
C ILE A 229 -24.06 -0.57 23.99
N SER A 230 -24.95 -1.55 24.19
CA SER A 230 -26.35 -1.52 24.69
C SER A 230 -27.34 -0.53 24.07
#